data_AF-A0A8T0INH4-F1
#
_entry.id   AF-A0A8T0INH4-F1
#
_cell.length_a   1.000
_cell.length_b   1.000
_cell.length_c   1.000
_cell.angle_alpha   90.00
_cell.angle_beta   90.00
_cell.angle_gamma   90.00
#
_symmetry.space_group_name_H-M   'P 1'
#
loop_
_entity.id
_entity.type
_entity.pdbx_description
1 polymer ?
#
loop_
_entity_poly.entity_id
_entity_poly.type
_entity_poly.pdbx_seq_one_letter_code
_entity_poly.pdbx_strand_id
1 'polypeptide(L)'
;MCASVLNVQVIVRKMVKKKALLVGCNYPGQDNELVGCCNDARRLCTLLKTRFGFPGENIDVLVDDNPGTDQSTHANIRKYLEKLVGDVQSGDILVFSFSGHGKLLGRSNDNTGWNEAIFPNDLTNPLTDDDFRAIVNKIPAGVTFTFLSDSCCSGGLIDELKEQVGGAEGGKNSMQQIRRVYAGQRGLPLSMLIGQLNNSGLNFTVDESNFLTAIYEKHEGNASITVTSQQPIKAACKKDDVGILLSGCESWELSIDEHGDDPPNTAHGVFTKAIETVVCRSSKSPSNKEMTNAVRQLIQSDWDQTAPLLDDDGKEVKDGPQHPCLYCSDGNADKVFICDFV
;
A
#
# COMPACT_ATOMS: atom_id res chain seq x y z
N MET A 1 63.06 -9.42 23.22
CA MET A 1 62.15 -10.39 22.57
C MET A 1 60.76 -9.77 22.58
N CYS A 2 60.27 -9.31 21.43
CA CYS A 2 59.00 -8.63 21.29
C CYS A 2 57.95 -9.67 20.92
N ALA A 3 56.94 -9.88 21.78
CA ALA A 3 55.82 -10.78 21.49
C ALA A 3 54.72 -9.97 20.80
N SER A 4 54.57 -10.19 19.50
CA SER A 4 53.49 -9.61 18.69
C SER A 4 52.19 -10.37 19.00
N VAL A 5 51.23 -9.70 19.64
CA VAL A 5 49.87 -10.21 19.81
C VAL A 5 49.11 -9.95 18.51
N LEU A 6 48.82 -11.00 17.75
CA LEU A 6 47.91 -10.93 16.60
C LEU A 6 46.47 -10.78 17.12
N ASN A 7 45.92 -9.56 17.02
CA ASN A 7 44.49 -9.30 17.19
C ASN A 7 43.74 -9.90 15.99
N VAL A 8 43.14 -11.07 16.17
CA VAL A 8 42.18 -11.63 15.22
C VAL A 8 40.84 -10.94 15.46
N GLN A 9 40.57 -9.89 14.69
CA GLN A 9 39.24 -9.28 14.64
C GLN A 9 38.30 -10.27 13.93
N VAL A 10 37.51 -11.02 14.69
CA VAL A 10 36.42 -11.83 14.11
C VAL A 10 35.42 -10.85 13.50
N ILE A 11 35.44 -10.72 12.17
CA ILE A 11 34.40 -9.99 11.43
C ILE A 11 33.13 -10.86 11.52
N VAL A 12 32.31 -10.61 12.53
CA VAL A 12 30.93 -11.11 12.54
C VAL A 12 30.21 -10.35 11.42
N ARG A 13 30.07 -10.98 10.25
CA ARG A 13 29.17 -10.46 9.21
C ARG A 13 27.77 -10.43 9.82
N LYS A 14 27.29 -9.24 10.16
CA LYS A 14 25.94 -9.06 10.66
C LYS A 14 24.98 -9.48 9.54
N MET A 15 24.13 -10.47 9.82
CA MET A 15 23.18 -10.95 8.82
C MET A 15 22.17 -9.84 8.49
N VAL A 16 21.94 -9.64 7.19
CA VAL A 16 20.90 -8.75 6.66
C VAL A 16 19.55 -9.29 7.09
N LYS A 17 18.75 -8.48 7.79
CA LYS A 17 17.37 -8.87 8.13
C LYS A 17 16.45 -8.56 6.95
N LYS A 18 15.61 -9.53 6.61
CA LYS A 18 14.50 -9.39 5.66
C LYS A 18 13.20 -9.52 6.44
N LYS A 19 12.40 -8.44 6.51
CA LYS A 19 11.13 -8.39 7.26
C LYS A 19 10.01 -7.89 6.37
N ALA A 20 8.81 -8.43 6.52
CA ALA A 20 7.66 -7.97 5.75
C ALA A 20 6.39 -7.89 6.60
N LEU A 21 5.52 -6.94 6.24
CA LEU A 21 4.13 -6.87 6.67
C LEU A 21 3.24 -6.85 5.43
N LEU A 22 2.33 -7.81 5.34
CA LEU A 22 1.44 -8.01 4.20
C LEU A 22 0.00 -7.91 4.67
N VAL A 23 -0.76 -6.96 4.16
CA VAL A 23 -2.11 -6.63 4.62
C VAL A 23 -3.08 -6.80 3.46
N GLY A 24 -4.10 -7.63 3.66
CA GLY A 24 -5.24 -7.77 2.75
C GLY A 24 -6.54 -7.45 3.48
N CYS A 25 -7.40 -6.66 2.85
CA CYS A 25 -8.73 -6.35 3.37
C CYS A 25 -9.78 -6.68 2.31
N ASN A 26 -10.60 -7.69 2.57
CA ASN A 26 -11.75 -8.08 1.76
C ASN A 26 -13.05 -7.41 2.23
N TYR A 27 -13.15 -6.97 3.48
CA TYR A 27 -14.34 -6.35 4.07
C TYR A 27 -15.58 -7.26 4.01
N PRO A 28 -15.52 -8.51 4.52
CA PRO A 28 -16.58 -9.50 4.33
C PRO A 28 -17.92 -9.06 4.91
N GLY A 29 -18.99 -9.23 4.14
CA GLY A 29 -20.36 -8.87 4.52
C GLY A 29 -20.69 -7.38 4.45
N GLN A 30 -19.84 -6.59 3.78
CA GLN A 30 -20.08 -5.16 3.52
C GLN A 30 -20.55 -4.95 2.06
N ASP A 31 -21.25 -3.85 1.78
CA ASP A 31 -21.84 -3.57 0.45
C ASP A 31 -20.81 -3.44 -0.70
N ASN A 32 -19.53 -3.26 -0.37
CA ASN A 32 -18.40 -3.11 -1.29
C ASN A 32 -17.27 -4.09 -0.97
N GLU A 33 -17.64 -5.30 -0.54
CA GLU A 33 -16.73 -6.41 -0.31
C GLU A 33 -15.81 -6.64 -1.54
N LEU A 34 -14.52 -6.81 -1.26
CA LEU A 34 -13.49 -7.23 -2.21
C LEU A 34 -13.19 -8.71 -1.99
N VAL A 35 -12.66 -9.40 -3.00
CA VAL A 35 -12.45 -10.86 -2.90
C VAL A 35 -10.99 -11.27 -3.11
N GLY A 36 -10.18 -10.45 -3.78
CA GLY A 36 -8.78 -10.78 -4.09
C GLY A 36 -7.75 -10.33 -3.06
N CYS A 37 -8.05 -9.36 -2.19
CA CYS A 37 -7.04 -8.70 -1.36
C CYS A 37 -6.33 -9.64 -0.37
N CYS A 38 -7.09 -10.52 0.29
CA CYS A 38 -6.51 -11.52 1.19
C CYS A 38 -5.63 -12.54 0.44
N ASN A 39 -5.99 -12.87 -0.81
CA ASN A 39 -5.19 -13.73 -1.66
C ASN A 39 -3.90 -13.05 -2.12
N ASP A 40 -3.94 -11.76 -2.43
CA ASP A 40 -2.77 -10.95 -2.76
C ASP A 40 -1.71 -11.00 -1.65
N ALA A 41 -2.12 -10.79 -0.40
CA ALA A 41 -1.23 -10.86 0.75
C ALA A 41 -0.57 -12.25 0.89
N ARG A 42 -1.33 -13.33 0.67
CA ARG A 42 -0.80 -14.72 0.70
C ARG A 42 0.13 -15.04 -0.47
N ARG A 43 -0.18 -14.54 -1.67
CA ARG A 43 0.67 -14.66 -2.87
C ARG A 43 2.01 -13.98 -2.65
N LEU A 44 2.00 -12.74 -2.16
CA LEU A 44 3.22 -12.02 -1.83
C LEU A 44 4.03 -12.70 -0.71
N CYS A 45 3.36 -13.27 0.30
CA CYS A 45 4.05 -14.07 1.33
C CYS A 45 4.82 -15.24 0.70
N THR A 46 4.16 -15.97 -0.19
CA THR A 46 4.79 -17.10 -0.92
C THR A 46 5.93 -16.60 -1.80
N LEU A 47 5.74 -15.51 -2.53
CA LEU A 47 6.74 -14.92 -3.42
C LEU A 47 7.99 -14.46 -2.65
N LEU A 48 7.80 -13.73 -1.55
CA LEU A 48 8.90 -13.25 -0.69
C LEU A 48 9.73 -14.40 -0.12
N LYS A 49 9.09 -15.49 0.30
CA LYS A 49 9.78 -16.67 0.82
C LYS A 49 10.54 -17.41 -0.28
N THR A 50 9.88 -17.67 -1.39
CA THR A 50 10.39 -18.58 -2.44
C THR A 50 11.37 -17.92 -3.40
N ARG A 51 11.17 -16.63 -3.71
CA ARG A 51 11.97 -15.90 -4.70
C ARG A 51 12.94 -14.93 -4.06
N PHE A 52 12.60 -14.33 -2.93
CA PHE A 52 13.45 -13.32 -2.28
C PHE A 52 14.10 -13.81 -0.98
N GLY A 53 13.85 -15.05 -0.56
CA GLY A 53 14.48 -15.66 0.62
C GLY A 53 14.16 -14.96 1.94
N PHE A 54 12.95 -14.43 2.10
CA PHE A 54 12.49 -13.90 3.38
C PHE A 54 12.20 -15.07 4.33
N PRO A 55 12.76 -15.07 5.56
CA PRO A 55 12.38 -16.04 6.58
C PRO A 55 10.90 -15.90 6.94
N GLY A 56 10.17 -17.01 7.01
CA GLY A 56 8.73 -16.99 7.24
C GLY A 56 8.34 -16.36 8.58
N GLU A 57 9.18 -16.52 9.61
CA GLU A 57 9.02 -15.93 10.94
C GLU A 57 9.17 -14.39 10.95
N ASN A 58 9.73 -13.81 9.89
CA ASN A 58 9.88 -12.37 9.72
C ASN A 58 8.83 -11.76 8.77
N ILE A 59 7.83 -12.55 8.36
CA ILE A 59 6.70 -12.08 7.54
C ILE A 59 5.45 -12.13 8.39
N ASP A 60 4.90 -10.96 8.68
CA ASP A 60 3.59 -10.82 9.33
C ASP A 60 2.51 -10.64 8.26
N VAL A 61 1.38 -11.36 8.39
CA VAL A 61 0.26 -11.32 7.45
C VAL A 61 -1.02 -10.99 8.21
N LEU A 62 -1.69 -9.91 7.82
CA LEU A 62 -2.98 -9.48 8.39
C LEU A 62 -4.07 -9.59 7.33
N VAL A 63 -5.11 -10.37 7.62
CA VAL A 63 -6.24 -10.64 6.70
C VAL A 63 -7.54 -10.73 7.50
N ASP A 64 -8.66 -10.40 6.85
CA ASP A 64 -10.00 -10.33 7.47
C ASP A 64 -10.96 -11.43 7.02
N ASP A 65 -10.51 -12.34 6.16
CA ASP A 65 -11.28 -13.50 5.70
C ASP A 65 -11.24 -14.71 6.66
N ASN A 66 -10.51 -14.60 7.78
CA ASN A 66 -10.43 -15.62 8.83
C ASN A 66 -10.43 -14.99 10.23
N PRO A 67 -11.49 -15.16 11.04
CA PRO A 67 -11.55 -14.62 12.41
C PRO A 67 -10.48 -15.17 13.37
N GLY A 68 -9.85 -16.31 13.05
CA GLY A 68 -8.80 -16.93 13.87
C GLY A 68 -7.41 -16.31 13.71
N THR A 69 -7.24 -15.33 12.82
CA THR A 69 -5.97 -14.64 12.58
C THR A 69 -6.00 -13.20 13.08
N ASP A 70 -4.84 -12.57 13.19
CA ASP A 70 -4.78 -11.13 13.44
C ASP A 70 -5.44 -10.37 12.29
N GLN A 71 -6.52 -9.66 12.63
CA GLN A 71 -7.33 -8.91 11.68
C GLN A 71 -6.59 -7.68 11.18
N SER A 72 -6.87 -7.23 9.95
CA SER A 72 -6.31 -6.03 9.33
C SER A 72 -6.99 -4.73 9.83
N THR A 73 -7.15 -4.60 11.15
CA THR A 73 -7.69 -3.40 11.81
C THR A 73 -6.65 -2.27 11.86
N HIS A 74 -7.09 -1.03 12.05
CA HIS A 74 -6.19 0.12 12.17
C HIS A 74 -5.13 -0.12 13.26
N ALA A 75 -5.58 -0.56 14.45
CA ALA A 75 -4.72 -0.81 15.60
C ALA A 75 -3.67 -1.90 15.31
N ASN A 76 -4.07 -2.99 14.64
CA ASN A 76 -3.15 -4.06 14.29
C ASN A 76 -2.16 -3.61 13.21
N ILE A 77 -2.62 -2.98 12.14
CA ILE A 77 -1.73 -2.48 11.07
C ILE A 77 -0.68 -1.53 11.66
N ARG A 78 -1.08 -0.58 12.51
CA ARG A 78 -0.14 0.34 13.18
C ARG A 78 0.87 -0.41 14.06
N LYS A 79 0.41 -1.32 14.91
CA LYS A 79 1.28 -2.15 15.78
C LYS A 79 2.30 -2.93 14.96
N TYR A 80 1.87 -3.55 13.86
CA TYR A 80 2.74 -4.36 13.02
C TYR A 80 3.68 -3.52 12.13
N LEU A 81 3.27 -2.31 11.73
CA LEU A 81 4.17 -1.34 11.09
C LEU A 81 5.28 -0.89 12.05
N GLU A 82 4.95 -0.59 13.31
CA GLU A 82 5.95 -0.27 14.34
C GLU A 82 6.91 -1.45 14.58
N LYS A 83 6.38 -2.68 14.61
CA LYS A 83 7.20 -3.90 14.65
C LYS A 83 8.10 -4.02 13.41
N LEU A 84 7.60 -3.74 12.21
CA LEU A 84 8.34 -3.82 10.95
C LEU A 84 9.56 -2.89 10.95
N VAL A 85 9.37 -1.64 11.36
CA VAL A 85 10.46 -0.64 11.40
C VAL A 85 11.33 -0.72 12.66
N GLY A 86 10.94 -1.53 13.65
CA GLY A 86 11.69 -1.77 14.88
C GLY A 86 12.92 -2.68 14.70
N ASP A 87 13.99 -2.41 15.43
CA ASP A 87 15.23 -3.19 15.48
C ASP A 87 15.91 -3.43 14.12
N VAL A 88 15.82 -2.44 13.22
CA VAL A 88 16.43 -2.46 11.89
C VAL A 88 17.70 -1.60 11.83
N GLN A 89 18.55 -1.88 10.86
CA GLN A 89 19.81 -1.19 10.64
C GLN A 89 20.17 -1.13 9.15
N SER A 90 21.13 -0.28 8.80
CA SER A 90 21.67 -0.19 7.45
C SER A 90 21.97 -1.57 6.85
N GLY A 91 21.47 -1.81 5.63
CA GLY A 91 21.55 -3.08 4.91
C GLY A 91 20.33 -3.98 5.07
N ASP A 92 19.47 -3.77 6.09
CA ASP A 92 18.23 -4.53 6.24
C ASP A 92 17.21 -4.18 5.14
N ILE A 93 16.31 -5.11 4.83
CA ILE A 93 15.31 -5.02 3.76
C ILE A 93 13.92 -5.21 4.37
N LEU A 94 13.05 -4.24 4.12
CA LEU A 94 11.70 -4.18 4.64
C LEU A 94 10.70 -4.12 3.47
N VAL A 95 9.65 -4.92 3.54
CA VAL A 95 8.52 -4.85 2.61
C VAL A 95 7.24 -4.57 3.37
N PHE A 96 6.51 -3.55 2.96
CA PHE A 96 5.12 -3.37 3.34
C PHE A 96 4.26 -3.57 2.10
N SER A 97 3.17 -4.31 2.21
CA SER A 97 2.18 -4.40 1.15
C SER A 97 0.78 -4.25 1.72
N PHE A 98 -0.04 -3.50 1.00
CA PHE A 98 -1.45 -3.32 1.29
C PHE A 98 -2.27 -3.57 0.02
N SER A 99 -3.28 -4.43 0.11
CA SER A 99 -4.32 -4.61 -0.90
C SER A 99 -5.68 -4.39 -0.24
N GLY A 100 -6.47 -3.46 -0.77
CA GLY A 100 -7.76 -3.05 -0.18
C GLY A 100 -8.24 -1.70 -0.69
N HIS A 101 -9.17 -1.08 0.02
CA HIS A 101 -9.70 0.23 -0.31
C HIS A 101 -8.76 1.38 0.04
N GLY A 102 -8.77 2.40 -0.81
CA GLY A 102 -8.20 3.72 -0.52
C GLY A 102 -9.13 4.86 -0.90
N LYS A 103 -8.95 6.03 -0.28
CA LYS A 103 -9.82 7.20 -0.45
C LYS A 103 -9.07 8.51 -0.21
N LEU A 104 -9.47 9.59 -0.90
CA LEU A 104 -9.11 10.95 -0.47
C LEU A 104 -10.10 11.44 0.60
N LEU A 105 -9.59 11.83 1.75
CA LEU A 105 -10.36 12.36 2.88
C LEU A 105 -10.63 13.87 2.81
N GLY A 106 -10.07 14.54 1.80
CA GLY A 106 -10.21 15.98 1.62
C GLY A 106 -8.90 16.64 1.22
N ARG A 107 -8.86 17.97 1.25
CA ARG A 107 -7.65 18.72 0.86
C ARG A 107 -6.59 18.64 1.96
N SER A 108 -5.35 18.49 1.53
CA SER A 108 -4.16 18.60 2.38
C SER A 108 -3.37 19.88 2.04
N ASN A 109 -2.51 20.28 2.97
CA ASN A 109 -1.50 21.33 2.76
C ASN A 109 -0.13 20.74 2.36
N ASP A 110 -0.05 19.43 2.14
CA ASP A 110 1.14 18.75 1.63
C ASP A 110 1.36 19.01 0.13
N ASN A 111 2.37 18.37 -0.45
CA ASN A 111 2.72 18.53 -1.86
C ASN A 111 1.70 17.91 -2.83
N THR A 112 0.86 17.00 -2.36
CA THR A 112 -0.18 16.33 -3.17
C THR A 112 -1.47 17.15 -3.21
N GLY A 113 -1.72 17.96 -2.18
CA GLY A 113 -2.91 18.77 -2.01
C GLY A 113 -4.14 17.98 -1.53
N TRP A 114 -3.99 16.68 -1.22
CA TRP A 114 -5.07 15.78 -0.79
C TRP A 114 -4.62 14.86 0.35
N ASN A 115 -5.49 14.61 1.33
CA ASN A 115 -5.22 13.61 2.38
C ASN A 115 -5.60 12.23 1.85
N GLU A 116 -4.62 11.48 1.38
CA GLU A 116 -4.76 10.09 0.94
C GLU A 116 -4.79 9.14 2.14
N ALA A 117 -5.65 8.12 2.08
CA ALA A 117 -5.76 7.14 3.14
C ALA A 117 -6.06 5.74 2.60
N ILE A 118 -5.45 4.74 3.21
CA ILE A 118 -5.87 3.34 3.09
C ILE A 118 -6.88 3.02 4.21
N PHE A 119 -7.81 2.12 3.94
CA PHE A 119 -8.86 1.77 4.89
C PHE A 119 -8.66 0.35 5.46
N PRO A 120 -8.34 0.24 6.75
CA PRO A 120 -8.37 -1.03 7.48
C PRO A 120 -9.77 -1.68 7.47
N ASN A 121 -9.85 -2.97 7.79
CA ASN A 121 -11.11 -3.73 7.72
C ASN A 121 -12.19 -3.24 8.71
N ASP A 122 -11.80 -2.51 9.75
CA ASP A 122 -12.73 -1.91 10.72
C ASP A 122 -13.47 -0.68 10.17
N LEU A 123 -13.09 -0.20 8.97
CA LEU A 123 -13.72 0.86 8.16
C LEU A 123 -14.03 2.18 8.88
N THR A 124 -13.53 2.35 10.10
CA THR A 124 -13.92 3.46 10.97
C THR A 124 -12.73 4.26 11.43
N ASN A 125 -11.51 3.80 11.16
CA ASN A 125 -10.30 4.56 11.40
C ASN A 125 -9.35 4.43 10.20
N PRO A 126 -9.27 5.44 9.31
CA PRO A 126 -8.35 5.41 8.18
C PRO A 126 -6.89 5.37 8.66
N LEU A 127 -5.99 4.82 7.84
CA LEU A 127 -4.55 5.05 8.01
C LEU A 127 -4.13 6.06 6.94
N THR A 128 -3.85 7.28 7.34
CA THR A 128 -3.48 8.36 6.40
C THR A 128 -2.00 8.32 6.04
N ASP A 129 -1.64 9.09 5.03
CA ASP A 129 -0.27 9.41 4.70
C ASP A 129 0.53 9.93 5.92
N ASP A 130 -0.04 10.80 6.76
CA ASP A 130 0.60 11.29 7.99
C ASP A 130 0.81 10.19 9.02
N ASP A 131 -0.17 9.30 9.23
CA ASP A 131 -0.03 8.13 10.11
C ASP A 131 1.15 7.26 9.67
N PHE A 132 1.18 6.97 8.36
CA PHE A 132 2.19 6.13 7.77
C PHE A 132 3.59 6.76 7.91
N ARG A 133 3.72 8.04 7.53
CA ARG A 133 4.97 8.83 7.64
C ARG A 133 5.49 8.90 9.07
N ALA A 134 4.60 9.05 10.05
CA ALA A 134 4.98 9.09 11.47
C ALA A 134 5.71 7.80 11.92
N ILE A 135 5.46 6.68 11.24
CA ILE A 135 6.12 5.39 11.51
C ILE A 135 7.33 5.21 10.59
N VAL A 136 7.17 5.34 9.27
CA VAL A 136 8.26 5.01 8.32
C VAL A 136 9.43 5.98 8.38
N ASN A 137 9.23 7.24 8.78
CA ASN A 137 10.33 8.19 8.94
C ASN A 137 11.34 7.80 10.03
N LYS A 138 10.97 6.86 10.93
CA LYS A 138 11.86 6.27 11.94
C LYS A 138 12.90 5.32 11.35
N ILE A 139 12.73 4.87 10.11
CA ILE A 139 13.66 3.96 9.43
C ILE A 139 15.06 4.63 9.30
N PRO A 140 16.14 3.98 9.74
CA PRO A 140 17.50 4.52 9.63
C PRO A 140 18.01 4.48 8.19
N ALA A 141 18.94 5.39 7.87
CA ALA A 141 19.54 5.46 6.54
C ALA A 141 20.21 4.13 6.13
N GLY A 142 20.06 3.79 4.85
CA GLY A 142 20.61 2.57 4.25
C GLY A 142 19.80 1.29 4.50
N VAL A 143 18.64 1.37 5.16
CA VAL A 143 17.62 0.31 5.10
C VAL A 143 16.86 0.45 3.79
N THR A 144 16.64 -0.66 3.08
CA THR A 144 15.75 -0.68 1.91
C THR A 144 14.31 -0.89 2.40
N PHE A 145 13.43 0.06 2.10
CA PHE A 145 11.99 -0.04 2.39
C PHE A 145 11.20 0.02 1.09
N THR A 146 10.46 -1.05 0.77
CA THR A 146 9.58 -1.13 -0.39
C THR A 146 8.13 -1.24 0.06
N PHE A 147 7.30 -0.33 -0.42
CA PHE A 147 5.85 -0.35 -0.25
C PHE A 147 5.19 -0.73 -1.59
N LEU A 148 4.43 -1.83 -1.60
CA LEU A 148 3.56 -2.25 -2.70
C LEU A 148 2.10 -1.93 -2.34
N SER A 149 1.49 -0.95 -2.99
CA SER A 149 0.13 -0.51 -2.69
C SER A 149 -0.83 -0.89 -3.82
N ASP A 150 -1.61 -1.95 -3.61
CA ASP A 150 -2.68 -2.38 -4.50
C ASP A 150 -4.03 -1.79 -4.05
N SER A 151 -4.10 -0.47 -4.08
CA SER A 151 -5.24 0.33 -3.62
C SER A 151 -5.36 1.60 -4.46
N CYS A 152 -6.57 2.12 -4.65
CA CYS A 152 -6.79 3.42 -5.27
C CYS A 152 -6.26 4.55 -4.36
N CYS A 153 -5.82 5.68 -4.93
CA CYS A 153 -5.42 6.88 -4.19
C CYS A 153 -4.31 6.65 -3.14
N SER A 154 -3.21 6.02 -3.54
CA SER A 154 -2.07 5.73 -2.65
C SER A 154 -0.74 6.40 -3.03
N GLY A 155 -0.71 7.18 -4.11
CA GLY A 155 0.52 7.81 -4.65
C GLY A 155 1.16 8.82 -3.70
N GLY A 156 0.40 9.39 -2.77
CA GLY A 156 0.82 10.36 -1.76
C GLY A 156 1.22 9.75 -0.41
N LEU A 157 1.06 8.44 -0.20
CA LEU A 157 1.30 7.82 1.12
C LEU A 157 2.76 7.94 1.60
N ILE A 158 3.71 8.15 0.68
CA ILE A 158 5.09 8.50 1.02
C ILE A 158 5.40 9.87 0.39
N ASP A 159 5.56 10.91 1.21
CA ASP A 159 5.81 12.28 0.71
C ASP A 159 7.19 12.40 0.03
N GLU A 160 7.27 13.36 -0.88
CA GLU A 160 8.48 13.84 -1.57
C GLU A 160 9.24 12.82 -2.43
N LEU A 161 8.68 11.64 -2.69
CA LEU A 161 9.26 10.72 -3.66
C LEU A 161 8.99 11.23 -5.08
N LYS A 162 10.06 11.45 -5.84
CA LYS A 162 9.96 11.76 -7.26
C LYS A 162 9.24 10.63 -7.98
N GLU A 163 8.25 10.98 -8.79
CA GLU A 163 7.63 10.05 -9.73
C GLU A 163 8.64 9.70 -10.85
N GLN A 164 9.04 8.43 -10.88
CA GLN A 164 10.03 7.89 -11.82
C GLN A 164 9.37 7.23 -13.04
N VAL A 165 8.20 6.63 -12.81
CA VAL A 165 7.33 6.02 -13.81
C VAL A 165 5.90 6.39 -13.43
N GLY A 166 5.21 7.06 -14.35
CA GLY A 166 3.90 7.68 -14.14
C GLY A 166 3.77 8.88 -15.08
N GLY A 167 2.56 9.40 -15.25
CA GLY A 167 2.34 10.62 -16.02
C GLY A 167 2.38 10.45 -17.55
N ALA A 168 1.37 9.79 -18.10
CA ALA A 168 1.00 9.92 -19.51
C ALA A 168 -0.10 11.00 -19.68
N GLU A 169 0.23 12.06 -20.40
CA GLU A 169 -0.68 13.02 -21.09
C GLU A 169 -2.15 13.09 -20.60
N GLY A 170 -2.50 13.96 -19.64
CA GLY A 170 -3.93 14.02 -19.27
C GLY A 170 -4.46 14.96 -18.18
N GLY A 171 -3.91 16.17 -18.00
CA GLY A 171 -4.65 17.26 -17.37
C GLY A 171 -4.74 17.25 -15.83
N LYS A 172 -4.65 18.46 -15.27
CA LYS A 172 -4.81 18.76 -13.84
C LYS A 172 -6.04 18.07 -13.24
N ASN A 173 -5.87 17.41 -12.09
CA ASN A 173 -6.86 16.97 -11.10
C ASN A 173 -8.25 17.61 -11.29
N SER A 174 -9.05 17.10 -12.22
CA SER A 174 -10.42 17.57 -12.36
C SER A 174 -11.27 16.81 -11.35
N MET A 175 -12.13 17.52 -10.61
CA MET A 175 -13.09 16.92 -9.66
C MET A 175 -13.96 15.81 -10.31
N GLN A 176 -14.06 15.81 -11.64
CA GLN A 176 -14.78 14.78 -12.42
C GLN A 176 -14.00 13.47 -12.56
N GLN A 177 -12.67 13.46 -12.48
CA GLN A 177 -11.85 12.25 -12.45
C GLN A 177 -11.83 11.64 -11.04
N ILE A 178 -11.68 12.47 -10.00
CA ILE A 178 -11.74 12.04 -8.59
C ILE A 178 -13.11 11.38 -8.27
N ARG A 179 -14.21 11.91 -8.80
CA ARG A 179 -15.55 11.31 -8.64
C ARG A 179 -15.68 9.91 -9.24
N ARG A 180 -14.90 9.57 -10.28
CA ARG A 180 -14.94 8.24 -10.93
C ARG A 180 -14.15 7.20 -10.15
N VAL A 181 -13.05 7.58 -9.50
CA VAL A 181 -12.29 6.70 -8.59
C VAL A 181 -13.16 6.18 -7.44
N TYR A 182 -14.16 6.95 -7.02
CA TYR A 182 -15.11 6.54 -5.98
C TYR A 182 -16.27 5.65 -6.46
N ALA A 183 -16.39 5.41 -7.77
CA ALA A 183 -17.45 4.61 -8.40
C ALA A 183 -16.94 3.27 -8.98
N GLY A 184 -15.68 2.91 -8.72
CA GLY A 184 -15.11 1.62 -9.10
C GLY A 184 -15.04 0.66 -7.92
N GLN A 185 -14.86 -0.64 -8.18
CA GLN A 185 -14.92 -1.71 -7.16
C GLN A 185 -14.03 -1.46 -5.93
N ARG A 186 -12.81 -0.93 -6.10
CA ARG A 186 -11.89 -0.61 -4.98
C ARG A 186 -12.05 0.81 -4.43
N GLY A 187 -12.96 1.62 -4.98
CA GLY A 187 -13.37 2.90 -4.41
C GLY A 187 -14.25 2.72 -3.18
N LEU A 188 -14.10 3.60 -2.19
CA LEU A 188 -14.85 3.52 -0.94
C LEU A 188 -15.82 4.71 -0.82
N PRO A 189 -17.14 4.51 -0.97
CA PRO A 189 -18.13 5.57 -0.85
C PRO A 189 -18.14 6.20 0.56
N LEU A 190 -18.23 7.53 0.65
CA LEU A 190 -18.27 8.22 1.95
C LEU A 190 -19.54 7.86 2.74
N SER A 191 -20.66 7.65 2.05
CA SER A 191 -21.93 7.21 2.65
C SER A 191 -21.80 5.91 3.42
N MET A 192 -21.01 4.96 2.90
CA MET A 192 -20.78 3.68 3.54
C MET A 192 -19.97 3.84 4.85
N LEU A 193 -18.91 4.66 4.81
CA LEU A 193 -18.12 5.01 6.00
C LEU A 193 -18.95 5.71 7.08
N ILE A 194 -19.82 6.63 6.65
CA ILE A 194 -20.80 7.29 7.52
C ILE A 194 -21.75 6.25 8.14
N GLY A 195 -22.22 5.28 7.35
CA GLY A 195 -23.04 4.16 7.84
C GLY A 195 -22.32 3.34 8.92
N GLN A 196 -21.06 2.97 8.70
CA GLN A 196 -20.24 2.24 9.68
C GLN A 196 -20.07 3.02 10.99
N LEU A 197 -19.83 4.34 10.92
CA LEU A 197 -19.72 5.18 12.11
C LEU A 197 -21.07 5.33 12.83
N ASN A 198 -22.17 5.51 12.10
CA ASN A 198 -23.52 5.53 12.69
C ASN A 198 -23.86 4.21 13.41
N ASN A 199 -23.37 3.08 12.91
CA ASN A 199 -23.55 1.76 13.52
C ASN A 199 -22.54 1.44 14.64
N SER A 200 -21.67 2.38 15.01
CA SER A 200 -20.57 2.13 15.94
C SER A 200 -20.81 2.55 17.39
N GLY A 201 -22.03 2.96 17.73
CA GLY A 201 -22.41 3.33 19.10
C GLY A 201 -22.11 4.80 19.47
N LEU A 202 -21.89 5.68 18.49
CA LEU A 202 -21.81 7.12 18.70
C LEU A 202 -23.17 7.68 19.15
N ASN A 203 -23.14 8.71 20.01
CA ASN A 203 -24.35 9.34 20.58
C ASN A 203 -24.96 10.43 19.68
N PHE A 204 -24.52 10.54 18.43
CA PHE A 204 -24.98 11.53 17.47
C PHE A 204 -25.00 10.93 16.08
N THR A 205 -25.84 11.49 15.21
CA THR A 205 -25.88 11.11 13.80
C THR A 205 -24.66 11.66 13.06
N VAL A 206 -23.99 10.78 12.34
CA VAL A 206 -22.86 11.11 11.48
C VAL A 206 -23.36 11.46 10.09
N ASP A 207 -22.84 12.54 9.54
CA ASP A 207 -23.02 13.01 8.16
C ASP A 207 -21.67 13.52 7.59
N GLU A 208 -21.68 14.03 6.37
CA GLU A 208 -20.45 14.52 5.71
C GLU A 208 -19.78 15.67 6.47
N SER A 209 -20.56 16.51 7.17
CA SER A 209 -20.06 17.71 7.85
C SER A 209 -19.32 17.42 9.15
N ASN A 210 -19.63 16.29 9.80
CA ASN A 210 -19.04 15.88 11.07
C ASN A 210 -18.26 14.55 10.99
N PHE A 211 -18.03 14.02 9.78
CA PHE A 211 -17.36 12.73 9.55
C PHE A 211 -16.02 12.59 10.27
N LEU A 212 -15.11 13.57 10.15
CA LEU A 212 -13.80 13.52 10.82
C LEU A 212 -13.94 13.62 12.34
N THR A 213 -14.88 14.43 12.84
CA THR A 213 -15.20 14.51 14.27
C THR A 213 -15.71 13.18 14.79
N ALA A 214 -16.55 12.47 14.03
CA ALA A 214 -17.04 11.15 14.40
C ALA A 214 -15.93 10.10 14.53
N ILE A 215 -14.92 10.13 13.65
CA ILE A 215 -13.74 9.28 13.78
C ILE A 215 -12.99 9.60 15.08
N TYR A 216 -12.78 10.89 15.39
CA TYR A 216 -12.11 11.30 16.62
C TYR A 216 -12.86 10.84 17.87
N GLU A 217 -14.17 11.09 17.95
CA GLU A 217 -14.99 10.70 19.10
C GLU A 217 -15.03 9.18 19.31
N LYS A 218 -14.91 8.39 18.23
CA LYS A 218 -14.89 6.92 18.32
C LYS A 218 -13.56 6.38 18.84
N HIS A 219 -12.43 6.92 18.36
CA HIS A 219 -11.11 6.31 18.58
C HIS A 219 -10.21 7.11 19.52
N GLU A 220 -10.58 8.35 19.83
CA GLU A 220 -9.87 9.29 20.69
C GLU A 220 -8.38 9.37 20.32
N GLY A 221 -7.47 9.07 21.26
CA GLY A 221 -6.02 9.09 21.04
C GLY A 221 -5.49 8.02 20.08
N ASN A 222 -6.34 7.06 19.67
CA ASN A 222 -6.00 6.06 18.65
C ASN A 222 -6.50 6.43 17.25
N ALA A 223 -7.23 7.53 17.09
CA ALA A 223 -7.62 8.02 15.77
C ALA A 223 -6.39 8.38 14.94
N SER A 224 -6.55 8.30 13.61
CA SER A 224 -5.58 8.80 12.63
C SER A 224 -4.99 10.16 13.04
N ILE A 225 -3.69 10.38 12.82
CA ILE A 225 -3.02 11.63 13.14
C ILE A 225 -3.67 12.80 12.40
N THR A 226 -4.04 12.65 11.13
CA THR A 226 -4.74 13.70 10.37
C THR A 226 -6.09 14.09 11.01
N VAL A 227 -6.72 13.18 11.74
CA VAL A 227 -7.98 13.41 12.45
C VAL A 227 -7.73 14.06 13.83
N THR A 228 -6.67 13.66 14.53
CA THR A 228 -6.35 14.18 15.88
C THR A 228 -5.61 15.52 15.86
N SER A 229 -4.77 15.76 14.86
CA SER A 229 -4.04 17.01 14.69
C SER A 229 -4.63 17.81 13.53
N GLN A 230 -5.29 18.93 13.83
CA GLN A 230 -5.71 19.93 12.83
C GLN A 230 -4.53 20.66 12.16
N GLN A 231 -3.29 20.19 12.36
CA GLN A 231 -2.09 20.72 11.71
C GLN A 231 -1.30 19.57 11.09
N PRO A 232 -0.88 19.70 9.82
CA PRO A 232 -0.05 18.69 9.17
C PRO A 232 1.25 18.49 9.96
N ILE A 233 1.70 17.24 10.09
CA ILE A 233 3.02 16.97 10.63
C ILE A 233 4.02 17.63 9.67
N LYS A 234 4.78 18.62 10.15
CA LYS A 234 5.90 19.16 9.34
C LYS A 234 6.82 17.99 9.00
N ALA A 235 6.99 17.73 7.71
CA ALA A 235 7.95 16.75 7.21
C ALA A 235 9.26 16.90 8.00
N ALA A 236 9.68 15.81 8.65
CA ALA A 236 10.97 15.78 9.32
C ALA A 236 12.08 16.09 8.30
N CYS A 237 13.25 16.53 8.79
CA CYS A 237 14.40 16.85 7.93
C CYS A 237 14.59 15.79 6.83
N LYS A 238 14.49 16.25 5.58
CA LYS A 238 14.51 15.45 4.36
C LYS A 238 15.62 14.41 4.42
N LYS A 239 15.25 13.13 4.45
CA LYS A 239 16.18 12.06 4.10
C LYS A 239 16.04 11.87 2.60
N ASP A 240 17.13 11.91 1.84
CA ASP A 240 17.10 11.77 0.38
C ASP A 240 16.66 10.36 -0.10
N ASP A 241 16.34 9.44 0.83
CA ASP A 241 16.11 8.02 0.59
C ASP A 241 15.05 7.46 1.57
N VAL A 242 13.81 7.99 1.53
CA VAL A 242 12.72 7.65 2.48
C VAL A 242 12.07 6.30 2.19
N GLY A 243 12.20 5.77 0.96
CA GLY A 243 11.64 4.49 0.56
C GLY A 243 11.40 4.36 -0.94
N ILE A 244 10.77 3.26 -1.32
CA ILE A 244 10.33 2.93 -2.68
C ILE A 244 8.84 2.61 -2.62
N LEU A 245 8.00 3.31 -3.36
CA LEU A 245 6.57 3.02 -3.48
C LEU A 245 6.25 2.60 -4.93
N LEU A 246 5.64 1.43 -5.08
CA LEU A 246 4.96 1.06 -6.32
C LEU A 246 3.45 1.03 -6.04
N SER A 247 2.68 1.85 -6.75
CA SER A 247 1.21 1.87 -6.67
C SER A 247 0.59 1.07 -7.82
N GLY A 248 -0.58 0.48 -7.58
CA GLY A 248 -1.31 -0.31 -8.58
C GLY A 248 -1.95 0.53 -9.69
N CYS A 249 -2.10 1.84 -9.50
CA CYS A 249 -2.68 2.75 -10.49
C CYS A 249 -2.12 4.17 -10.32
N GLU A 250 -2.34 5.01 -11.33
CA GLU A 250 -2.15 6.47 -11.23
C GLU A 250 -3.18 7.06 -10.25
N SER A 251 -2.91 8.27 -9.72
CA SER A 251 -3.80 8.92 -8.74
C SER A 251 -5.23 9.20 -9.23
N TRP A 252 -5.46 9.12 -10.54
CA TRP A 252 -6.77 9.36 -11.19
C TRP A 252 -7.40 8.09 -11.78
N GLU A 253 -6.81 6.92 -11.54
CA GLU A 253 -7.27 5.63 -12.05
C GLU A 253 -7.70 4.68 -10.92
N LEU A 254 -8.39 3.61 -11.30
CA LEU A 254 -8.84 2.56 -10.39
C LEU A 254 -7.81 1.41 -10.35
N SER A 255 -7.54 0.88 -9.16
CA SER A 255 -6.98 -0.47 -9.02
C SER A 255 -8.13 -1.49 -9.18
N ILE A 256 -7.85 -2.59 -9.89
CA ILE A 256 -8.84 -3.60 -10.32
C ILE A 256 -8.68 -4.89 -9.51
N ASP A 257 -9.80 -5.41 -8.98
CA ASP A 257 -9.91 -6.76 -8.42
C ASP A 257 -10.52 -7.69 -9.48
N GLU A 258 -9.77 -8.70 -9.90
CA GLU A 258 -10.31 -9.72 -10.81
C GLU A 258 -10.95 -10.84 -10.00
N HIS A 259 -12.24 -11.08 -10.26
CA HIS A 259 -12.91 -12.30 -9.83
C HIS A 259 -12.30 -13.47 -10.62
N GLY A 260 -11.60 -14.37 -9.94
CA GLY A 260 -11.07 -15.55 -10.60
C GLY A 260 -12.17 -16.56 -10.94
N ASP A 261 -11.84 -17.55 -11.77
CA ASP A 261 -12.75 -18.65 -12.11
C ASP A 261 -13.15 -19.45 -10.86
N ASP A 262 -14.42 -19.88 -10.79
CA ASP A 262 -14.96 -20.77 -9.76
C ASP A 262 -14.05 -22.02 -9.61
N PRO A 263 -13.44 -22.28 -8.44
CA PRO A 263 -13.80 -21.81 -7.10
C PRO A 263 -13.28 -20.41 -6.73
N PRO A 264 -13.98 -19.67 -5.82
CA PRO A 264 -13.71 -18.28 -5.42
C PRO A 264 -12.32 -17.97 -4.84
N ASN A 265 -11.45 -18.98 -4.72
CA ASN A 265 -10.11 -18.87 -4.15
C ASN A 265 -9.03 -18.43 -5.17
N THR A 266 -9.45 -17.97 -6.34
CA THR A 266 -8.59 -17.57 -7.47
C THR A 266 -8.57 -16.06 -7.70
N ALA A 267 -9.47 -15.30 -7.05
CA ALA A 267 -9.55 -13.85 -7.14
C ALA A 267 -8.25 -13.17 -6.68
N HIS A 268 -7.91 -12.04 -7.32
CA HIS A 268 -6.65 -11.33 -7.09
C HIS A 268 -6.70 -9.88 -7.61
N GLY A 269 -5.87 -9.02 -7.03
CA GLY A 269 -5.58 -7.70 -7.58
C GLY A 269 -4.71 -7.81 -8.83
N VAL A 270 -5.07 -7.08 -9.89
CA VAL A 270 -4.36 -7.10 -11.18
C VAL A 270 -2.89 -6.69 -11.02
N PHE A 271 -2.61 -5.73 -10.13
CA PHE A 271 -1.25 -5.24 -9.91
C PHE A 271 -0.40 -6.28 -9.17
N THR A 272 -0.90 -6.84 -8.08
CA THR A 272 -0.20 -7.88 -7.32
C THR A 272 0.07 -9.11 -8.19
N LYS A 273 -0.90 -9.53 -9.00
CA LYS A 273 -0.74 -10.65 -9.93
C LYS A 273 0.30 -10.37 -11.02
N ALA A 274 0.32 -9.15 -11.55
CA ALA A 274 1.31 -8.76 -12.54
C ALA A 274 2.74 -8.77 -11.95
N ILE A 275 2.93 -8.30 -10.71
CA ILE A 275 4.22 -8.42 -9.99
C ILE A 275 4.63 -9.88 -9.87
N GLU A 276 3.75 -10.75 -9.36
CA GLU A 276 4.01 -12.19 -9.22
C GLU A 276 4.45 -12.79 -10.57
N THR A 277 3.76 -12.46 -11.64
CA THR A 277 4.01 -12.96 -12.99
C THR A 277 5.36 -12.49 -13.54
N VAL A 278 5.69 -11.21 -13.40
CA VAL A 278 6.99 -10.66 -13.84
C VAL A 278 8.13 -11.31 -13.06
N VAL A 279 8.01 -11.44 -11.74
CA VAL A 279 9.03 -12.13 -10.92
C VAL A 279 9.16 -13.59 -11.35
N CYS A 280 8.04 -14.30 -11.56
CA CYS A 280 8.04 -15.70 -11.96
C CYS A 280 8.71 -15.94 -13.32
N ARG A 281 8.50 -15.04 -14.29
CA ARG A 281 9.09 -15.10 -15.64
C ARG A 281 10.55 -14.62 -15.71
N SER A 282 11.00 -13.88 -14.71
CA SER A 282 12.36 -13.30 -14.68
C SER A 282 13.39 -14.26 -14.09
N SER A 283 14.53 -14.41 -14.76
CA SER A 283 15.68 -15.21 -14.27
C SER A 283 16.56 -14.46 -13.26
N LYS A 284 16.51 -13.13 -13.26
CA LYS A 284 17.20 -12.23 -12.33
C LYS A 284 16.24 -11.17 -11.83
N SER A 285 16.51 -10.61 -10.67
CA SER A 285 15.68 -9.54 -10.13
C SER A 285 15.85 -8.26 -10.97
N PRO A 286 14.76 -7.69 -11.52
CA PRO A 286 14.84 -6.43 -12.28
C PRO A 286 15.11 -5.25 -11.35
N SER A 287 15.45 -4.09 -11.90
CA SER A 287 15.41 -2.84 -11.12
C SER A 287 13.96 -2.46 -10.76
N ASN A 288 13.76 -1.55 -9.81
CA ASN A 288 12.43 -1.02 -9.48
C ASN A 288 11.74 -0.43 -10.73
N LYS A 289 12.49 0.33 -11.54
CA LYS A 289 11.99 0.92 -12.78
C LYS A 289 11.67 -0.13 -13.84
N GLU A 290 12.52 -1.14 -14.01
CA GLU A 290 12.26 -2.26 -14.93
C GLU A 290 11.04 -3.07 -14.49
N MET A 291 10.88 -3.32 -13.18
CA MET A 291 9.71 -3.98 -12.60
C MET A 291 8.43 -3.24 -12.94
N THR A 292 8.35 -1.94 -12.63
CA THR A 292 7.15 -1.13 -12.89
C THR A 292 6.80 -1.10 -14.38
N ASN A 293 7.80 -0.94 -15.26
CA ASN A 293 7.56 -0.95 -16.70
C ASN A 293 7.06 -2.30 -17.22
N ALA A 294 7.65 -3.41 -16.75
CA ALA A 294 7.24 -4.76 -17.13
C ALA A 294 5.81 -5.06 -16.66
N VAL A 295 5.47 -4.64 -15.44
CA VAL A 295 4.12 -4.75 -14.89
C VAL A 295 3.13 -3.93 -15.72
N ARG A 296 3.41 -2.66 -16.04
CA ARG A 296 2.56 -1.83 -16.92
C ARG A 296 2.33 -2.48 -18.28
N GLN A 297 3.39 -3.01 -18.90
CA GLN A 297 3.31 -3.68 -20.20
C GLN A 297 2.42 -4.93 -20.15
N LEU A 298 2.54 -5.73 -19.08
CA LEU A 298 1.76 -6.95 -18.90
C LEU A 298 0.26 -6.64 -18.73
N ILE A 299 -0.08 -5.68 -17.87
CA ILE A 299 -1.47 -5.27 -17.67
C ILE A 299 -2.05 -4.71 -18.98
N GLN A 300 -1.26 -3.91 -19.72
CA GLN A 300 -1.69 -3.37 -21.00
C GLN A 300 -1.87 -4.45 -22.08
N SER A 301 -1.06 -5.52 -22.09
CA SER A 301 -1.18 -6.60 -23.06
C SER A 301 -2.35 -7.54 -22.79
N ASP A 302 -2.67 -7.74 -21.52
CA ASP A 302 -3.72 -8.65 -21.09
C ASP A 302 -5.10 -7.97 -21.07
N TRP A 303 -5.15 -6.65 -21.28
CA TRP A 303 -6.37 -5.86 -21.36
C TRP A 303 -7.25 -6.22 -22.57
N ASP A 304 -8.40 -6.84 -22.31
CA ASP A 304 -9.43 -7.11 -23.32
C ASP A 304 -10.31 -5.86 -23.56
N GLN A 305 -10.10 -5.21 -24.70
CA GLN A 305 -10.86 -4.02 -25.11
C GLN A 305 -12.33 -4.32 -25.47
N THR A 306 -12.76 -5.58 -25.47
CA THR A 306 -14.12 -5.97 -25.85
C THR A 306 -15.09 -6.08 -24.66
N ALA A 307 -14.58 -6.05 -23.43
CA ALA A 307 -15.38 -6.04 -22.21
C ALA A 307 -15.64 -4.59 -21.75
N PRO A 308 -16.89 -4.12 -21.73
CA PRO A 308 -17.19 -2.79 -21.21
C PRO A 308 -17.02 -2.76 -19.68
N LEU A 309 -16.17 -1.86 -19.18
CA LEU A 309 -16.22 -1.45 -17.78
C LEU A 309 -17.52 -0.67 -17.58
N LEU A 310 -18.33 -1.06 -16.58
CA LEU A 310 -19.54 -0.34 -16.22
C LEU A 310 -19.33 0.36 -14.89
N ASP A 311 -19.79 1.61 -14.77
CA ASP A 311 -19.90 2.28 -13.47
C ASP A 311 -21.07 1.69 -12.65
N ASP A 312 -21.22 2.13 -11.40
CA ASP A 312 -22.32 1.71 -10.51
C ASP A 312 -23.73 2.00 -11.08
N ASP A 313 -23.85 2.91 -12.06
CA ASP A 313 -25.11 3.19 -12.78
C ASP A 313 -25.30 2.28 -14.01
N GLY A 314 -24.40 1.32 -14.24
CA GLY A 314 -24.41 0.43 -15.40
C GLY A 314 -24.01 1.11 -16.72
N LYS A 315 -23.31 2.26 -16.67
CA LYS A 315 -22.86 2.97 -17.87
C LYS A 315 -21.44 2.57 -18.25
N GLU A 316 -21.23 2.36 -19.54
CA GLU A 316 -19.90 2.16 -20.12
C GLU A 316 -18.95 3.29 -19.75
N VAL A 317 -17.93 2.95 -18.97
CA VAL A 317 -16.78 3.79 -18.69
C VAL A 317 -15.71 3.45 -19.73
N LYS A 318 -15.33 4.45 -20.52
CA LYS A 318 -14.18 4.35 -21.43
C LYS A 318 -12.89 4.48 -20.62
N ASP A 319 -12.58 3.48 -19.81
CA ASP A 319 -11.29 3.41 -19.14
C ASP A 319 -10.42 2.32 -19.77
N GLY A 320 -9.13 2.63 -19.87
CA GLY A 320 -8.09 1.68 -20.27
C GLY A 320 -7.64 0.84 -19.06
N PRO A 321 -6.63 -0.01 -19.24
CA PRO A 321 -6.04 -0.75 -18.13
C PRO A 321 -5.48 0.20 -17.06
N GLN A 322 -5.42 -0.26 -15.81
CA GLN A 322 -4.72 0.45 -14.74
C GLN A 322 -3.24 0.62 -15.07
N HIS A 323 -2.68 1.76 -14.67
CA HIS A 323 -1.27 2.09 -14.93
C HIS A 323 -0.46 2.19 -13.63
N PRO A 324 0.25 1.12 -13.22
CA PRO A 324 1.11 1.17 -12.04
C PRO A 324 2.22 2.21 -12.10
N CYS A 325 2.51 2.85 -10.97
CA CYS A 325 3.50 3.93 -10.87
C CYS A 325 4.69 3.54 -9.98
N LEU A 326 5.78 4.30 -10.10
CA LEU A 326 6.95 4.20 -9.24
C LEU A 326 7.29 5.58 -8.68
N TYR A 327 7.30 5.67 -7.35
CA TYR A 327 7.74 6.85 -6.61
C TYR A 327 8.97 6.47 -5.80
N CYS A 328 10.11 7.07 -6.12
CA CYS A 328 11.35 6.92 -5.35
C CYS A 328 12.41 7.96 -5.76
N SER A 329 13.54 8.00 -5.05
CA SER A 329 14.72 8.76 -5.51
C SER A 329 15.29 8.19 -6.81
N ASP A 330 16.08 8.99 -7.53
CA ASP A 330 16.75 8.54 -8.77
C ASP A 330 17.66 7.33 -8.50
N GLY A 331 18.37 7.33 -7.37
CA GLY A 331 19.23 6.22 -6.97
C GLY A 331 18.44 4.94 -6.67
N ASN A 332 17.19 5.03 -6.21
CA ASN A 332 16.36 3.87 -5.96
C ASN A 332 15.69 3.31 -7.22
N ALA A 333 15.45 4.14 -8.23
CA ALA A 333 14.80 3.70 -9.47
C ALA A 333 15.57 2.56 -10.15
N ASP A 334 16.90 2.66 -10.13
CA ASP A 334 17.81 1.70 -10.76
C ASP A 334 18.32 0.61 -9.79
N LYS A 335 17.98 0.68 -8.49
CA LYS A 335 18.26 -0.42 -7.55
C LYS A 335 17.37 -1.62 -7.85
N VAL A 336 17.88 -2.80 -7.50
CA VAL A 336 17.16 -4.08 -7.61
C VAL A 336 15.83 -4.02 -6.85
N PHE A 337 14.77 -4.56 -7.45
CA PHE A 337 13.47 -4.69 -6.84
C PHE A 337 13.53 -5.62 -5.63
N ILE A 338 13.23 -5.10 -4.44
CA ILE A 338 13.31 -5.75 -3.12
C ILE A 338 14.73 -6.24 -2.77
N CYS A 339 15.21 -7.28 -3.44
CA CYS A 339 16.58 -7.78 -3.41
C CYS A 339 16.81 -8.80 -4.55
N ASP A 340 18.03 -9.33 -4.63
CA ASP A 340 18.34 -10.42 -5.56
C ASP A 340 17.49 -11.66 -5.26
N PHE A 341 17.19 -12.42 -6.32
CA PHE A 341 16.51 -13.71 -6.21
C PHE A 341 17.44 -14.75 -5.57
N VAL A 342 16.85 -15.72 -4.85
CA VAL A 342 17.57 -16.86 -4.24
C VAL A 342 17.78 -18.04 -5.16
#